data_AF-A0A0M3KA21-F1
#
_entry.id   AF-A0A0M3KA21-F1
#
_cell.length_a   1.000
_cell.length_b   1.000
_cell.length_c   1.000
_cell.angle_alpha   90.00
_cell.angle_beta   90.00
_cell.angle_gamma   90.00
#
_symmetry.space_group_name_H-M   'P 1'
#
loop_
_entity.id
_entity.type
_entity.pdbx_description
1 polymer ?
#
loop_
_entity_poly.entity_id
_entity_poly.type
_entity_poly.pdbx_seq_one_letter_code
_entity_poly.pdbx_strand_id
1 'polypeptide(L)'
;MMNSSNIGKEITSRQNEKNMTERMLQLELKNKQEKQARHQEQKLQNDKLLRIEDGLNRTRSLTEKWMLVSDAMKLSHIRLFSSLTDQMSILNSLETKFNKAALKLSNLQVEVMNITHNGLLSTAACNVTEMAIRSKIDLEKMQKNERYKVDSLILEVGKKADESTVRQLQLILASTNDKLEKFDSNLRNVIKKLNDSQSSLNNLEASLPKACSDSMTTYGVHKEYLLIKPSDKLPSQMVHCDKDWTIIQQRMDGAVRFNRTFEEYRWPFGNVDADHWIGNEYINALTQLCDCSIRFETWDVFGEYRLAIYHNFSVSDFDHLYRLSISNYDSNSSNLTDAMSFHDGRRFSSLDRDEDTSSTHCARYYAAGR
;
A
#
# COMPACT_ATOMS: atom_id res chain seq x y z
N MET A 1 63.11 36.95 33.70
CA MET A 1 62.62 35.72 33.02
C MET A 1 61.14 35.59 33.27
N MET A 2 60.29 36.04 32.35
CA MET A 2 58.88 35.64 32.29
C MET A 2 58.41 35.63 30.84
N ASN A 3 57.75 34.52 30.49
CA ASN A 3 56.67 34.41 29.51
C ASN A 3 56.96 34.26 28.01
N SER A 4 57.87 33.37 27.64
CA SER A 4 57.78 32.64 26.35
C SER A 4 56.68 31.56 26.37
N SER A 5 56.27 31.07 27.55
CA SER A 5 55.23 30.04 27.72
C SER A 5 53.79 30.55 27.51
N ASN A 6 53.49 31.81 27.85
CA ASN A 6 52.14 32.38 27.65
C ASN A 6 51.83 32.66 26.17
N ILE A 7 52.84 33.05 25.39
CA ILE A 7 52.68 33.34 23.96
C ILE A 7 52.32 32.05 23.19
N GLY A 8 52.95 30.92 23.54
CA GLY A 8 52.66 29.62 22.93
C GLY A 8 51.22 29.12 23.19
N LYS A 9 50.68 29.38 24.40
CA LYS A 9 49.30 29.04 24.79
C LYS A 9 48.25 29.91 24.09
N GLU A 10 48.53 31.21 23.92
CA GLU A 10 47.64 32.10 23.15
C GLU A 10 47.59 31.71 21.67
N ILE A 11 48.72 31.29 21.08
CA ILE A 11 48.78 30.84 19.69
C ILE A 11 47.98 29.55 19.49
N THR A 12 48.09 28.58 20.41
CA THR A 12 47.30 27.34 20.34
C THR A 12 45.80 27.57 20.57
N SER A 13 45.42 28.47 21.47
CA SER A 13 44.02 28.86 21.69
C SER A 13 43.39 29.49 20.45
N ARG A 14 44.10 30.43 19.81
CA ARG A 14 43.64 31.08 18.56
C ARG A 14 43.55 30.10 17.39
N GLN A 15 44.44 29.10 17.34
CA GLN A 15 44.38 28.05 16.32
C GLN A 15 43.18 27.12 16.53
N ASN A 16 42.86 26.79 17.78
CA ASN A 16 41.68 25.99 18.13
C ASN A 16 40.38 26.73 17.85
N GLU A 17 40.31 28.03 18.11
CA GLU A 17 39.16 28.88 17.74
C GLU A 17 38.97 28.94 16.22
N LYS A 18 40.07 29.10 15.46
CA LYS A 18 40.00 29.05 13.99
C LYS A 18 39.48 27.71 13.47
N ASN A 19 40.00 26.60 14.00
CA ASN A 19 39.55 25.26 13.63
C ASN A 19 38.07 25.02 13.99
N MET A 20 37.60 25.56 15.13
CA MET A 20 36.19 25.48 15.53
C MET A 20 35.28 26.31 14.61
N THR A 21 35.73 27.52 14.24
CA THR A 21 35.00 28.40 13.32
C THR A 21 34.90 27.78 11.92
N GLU A 22 35.96 27.10 11.47
CA GLU A 22 35.98 26.40 10.19
C GLU A 22 35.02 25.19 10.17
N ARG A 23 34.95 24.41 11.26
CA ARG A 23 33.97 23.32 11.42
C ARG A 23 32.53 23.83 11.46
N MET A 24 32.29 24.94 12.17
CA MET A 24 30.98 25.61 12.21
C MET A 24 30.53 26.03 10.80
N LEU A 25 31.44 26.64 10.04
CA LEU A 25 31.16 27.05 8.66
C LEU A 25 30.87 25.85 7.75
N GLN A 26 31.59 24.73 7.92
CA GLN A 26 31.33 23.49 7.18
C GLN A 26 29.96 22.88 7.53
N LEU A 27 29.57 22.89 8.80
CA LEU A 27 28.25 22.42 9.25
C LEU A 27 27.12 23.29 8.70
N GLU A 28 27.29 24.62 8.70
CA GLU A 28 26.33 25.54 8.08
C GLU A 28 26.18 25.28 6.58
N LEU A 29 27.29 25.03 5.88
CA LEU A 29 27.28 24.71 4.46
C LEU A 29 26.55 23.37 4.20
N LYS A 30 26.84 22.34 5.00
CA LYS A 30 26.17 21.03 4.89
C LYS A 30 24.67 21.14 5.17
N ASN A 31 24.28 21.85 6.22
CA ASN A 31 22.87 22.13 6.53
C ASN A 31 22.16 22.87 5.39
N LYS A 32 22.85 23.82 4.74
CA LYS A 32 22.32 24.53 3.57
C LYS A 32 22.13 23.59 2.38
N GLN A 33 23.09 22.69 2.12
CA GLN A 33 23.00 21.69 1.06
C GLN A 33 21.86 20.68 1.31
N GLU A 34 21.74 20.16 2.53
CA GLU A 34 20.65 19.25 2.90
C GLU A 34 19.28 19.92 2.77
N LYS A 35 19.16 21.19 3.16
CA LYS A 35 17.91 21.95 3.00
C LYS A 35 17.56 22.13 1.51
N GLN A 36 18.55 22.34 0.65
CA GLN A 36 18.35 22.38 -0.81
C GLN A 36 17.95 21.02 -1.38
N ALA A 37 18.59 19.93 -0.93
CA ALA A 37 18.25 18.57 -1.36
C ALA A 37 16.80 18.20 -0.98
N ARG A 38 16.40 18.48 0.28
CA ARG A 38 15.00 18.29 0.73
C ARG A 38 14.00 19.07 -0.12
N HIS A 39 14.34 20.31 -0.48
CA HIS A 39 13.47 21.13 -1.33
C HIS A 39 13.36 20.59 -2.77
N GLN A 40 14.47 20.13 -3.35
CA GLN A 40 14.46 19.50 -4.68
C GLN A 40 13.66 18.20 -4.70
N GLU A 41 13.80 17.37 -3.66
CA GLU A 41 13.05 16.13 -3.52
C GLU A 41 11.55 16.41 -3.41
N GLN A 42 11.15 17.38 -2.59
CA GLN A 42 9.75 17.79 -2.47
C GLN A 42 9.20 18.32 -3.80
N LYS A 43 10.00 19.07 -4.57
CA LYS A 43 9.61 19.52 -5.91
C LYS A 43 9.41 18.36 -6.88
N LEU A 44 10.30 17.37 -6.86
CA LEU A 44 10.19 16.16 -7.67
C LEU A 44 8.95 15.32 -7.29
N GLN A 45 8.65 15.22 -5.99
CA GLN A 45 7.45 14.54 -5.51
C GLN A 45 6.18 15.25 -5.98
N ASN A 46 6.12 16.58 -5.91
CA ASN A 46 5.00 17.37 -6.40
C ASN A 46 4.82 17.22 -7.93
N ASP A 47 5.89 17.26 -8.70
CA ASP A 47 5.83 17.04 -10.16
C ASP A 47 5.31 15.64 -10.51
N LYS A 48 5.69 14.62 -9.73
CA LYS A 48 5.15 13.25 -9.89
C LYS A 48 3.67 13.20 -9.55
N LEU A 49 3.23 13.86 -8.47
CA LEU A 49 1.83 13.92 -8.07
C LEU A 49 0.98 14.58 -9.17
N LEU A 50 1.45 15.68 -9.73
CA LEU A 50 0.77 16.41 -10.80
C LEU A 50 0.57 15.54 -12.05
N ARG A 51 1.59 14.76 -12.43
CA ARG A 51 1.51 13.81 -13.56
C ARG A 51 0.51 12.69 -13.30
N ILE A 52 0.42 12.21 -12.07
CA ILE A 52 -0.57 11.19 -11.67
C ILE A 52 -1.97 11.78 -11.75
N GLU A 53 -2.18 13.00 -11.24
CA GLU A 53 -3.46 13.71 -11.29
C GLU A 53 -3.92 13.97 -12.73
N ASP A 54 -3.04 14.41 -13.61
CA ASP A 54 -3.31 14.54 -15.04
C ASP A 54 -3.71 13.21 -15.69
N GLY A 55 -3.02 12.12 -15.33
CA GLY A 55 -3.35 10.77 -15.79
C GLY A 55 -4.72 10.30 -15.31
N LEU A 56 -5.06 10.58 -14.05
CA LEU A 56 -6.35 10.26 -13.45
C LEU A 56 -7.48 11.03 -14.15
N ASN A 57 -7.26 12.33 -14.42
CA ASN A 57 -8.22 13.18 -15.11
C ASN A 57 -8.50 12.72 -16.56
N ARG A 58 -7.45 12.31 -17.29
CA ARG A 58 -7.61 11.72 -18.64
C ARG A 58 -8.40 10.42 -18.60
N THR A 59 -8.10 9.56 -17.62
CA THR A 59 -8.80 8.28 -17.44
C THR A 59 -10.28 8.52 -17.13
N ARG A 60 -10.58 9.43 -16.20
CA ARG A 60 -11.96 9.84 -15.88
C ARG A 60 -12.71 10.33 -17.12
N SER A 61 -12.10 11.21 -17.92
CA SER A 61 -12.71 11.71 -19.16
C SER A 61 -12.99 10.60 -20.18
N LEU A 62 -12.09 9.62 -20.30
CA LEU A 62 -12.32 8.46 -21.16
C LEU A 62 -13.48 7.59 -20.65
N THR A 63 -13.58 7.37 -19.34
CA THR A 63 -14.69 6.64 -18.72
C THR A 63 -16.04 7.32 -18.98
N GLU A 64 -16.12 8.64 -18.84
CA GLU A 64 -17.35 9.41 -19.14
C GLU A 64 -17.76 9.27 -20.61
N LYS A 65 -16.82 9.37 -21.55
CA LYS A 65 -17.09 9.15 -22.98
C LYS A 65 -17.56 7.73 -23.28
N TRP A 66 -16.95 6.73 -22.62
CA TRP A 66 -17.36 5.33 -22.73
C TRP A 66 -18.78 5.08 -22.22
N MET A 67 -19.17 5.74 -21.12
CA MET A 67 -20.54 5.66 -20.61
C MET A 67 -21.55 6.18 -21.64
N LEU A 68 -21.27 7.32 -22.28
CA LEU A 68 -22.14 7.88 -23.32
C LEU A 68 -22.31 6.93 -24.52
N VAL A 69 -21.22 6.31 -24.97
CA VAL A 69 -21.26 5.32 -26.07
C VAL A 69 -22.04 4.07 -25.65
N SER A 70 -21.81 3.57 -24.43
CA SER A 70 -22.53 2.41 -23.88
C SER A 70 -24.04 2.67 -23.82
N ASP A 71 -24.46 3.84 -23.34
CA ASP A 71 -25.86 4.19 -23.23
C ASP A 71 -26.51 4.38 -24.62
N ALA A 72 -25.81 4.97 -25.58
CA ALA A 72 -26.27 5.05 -26.96
C ALA A 72 -26.46 3.65 -27.59
N MET A 73 -25.54 2.72 -27.32
CA MET A 73 -25.65 1.32 -27.77
C MET A 73 -26.82 0.58 -27.11
N LYS A 74 -27.03 0.76 -25.80
CA LYS A 74 -28.20 0.18 -25.12
C LYS A 74 -29.50 0.71 -25.71
N LEU A 75 -29.57 2.02 -25.96
CA LEU A 75 -30.75 2.65 -26.53
C LEU A 75 -31.03 2.18 -27.97
N SER A 76 -29.97 2.00 -28.78
CA SER A 76 -30.12 1.46 -30.13
C SER A 76 -30.58 0.00 -30.11
N HIS A 77 -30.02 -0.83 -29.22
CA HIS A 77 -30.48 -2.21 -28.99
C HIS A 77 -31.96 -2.27 -28.59
N ILE A 78 -32.39 -1.43 -27.64
CA ILE A 78 -33.78 -1.37 -27.20
C ILE A 78 -34.71 -0.99 -28.36
N ARG A 79 -34.33 0.00 -29.18
CA ARG A 79 -35.12 0.42 -30.36
C ARG A 79 -35.22 -0.68 -31.41
N LEU A 80 -34.11 -1.37 -31.70
CA LEU A 80 -34.09 -2.50 -32.63
C LEU A 80 -34.97 -3.64 -32.12
N PHE A 81 -34.85 -3.98 -30.83
CA PHE A 81 -35.66 -5.02 -30.22
C PHE A 81 -37.16 -4.68 -30.22
N SER A 82 -37.52 -3.43 -29.90
CA SER A 82 -38.91 -2.95 -29.97
C SER A 82 -39.45 -3.08 -31.39
N SER A 83 -38.72 -2.58 -32.39
CA SER A 83 -39.12 -2.67 -33.79
C SER A 83 -39.27 -4.12 -34.27
N LEU A 84 -38.39 -5.02 -33.83
CA LEU A 84 -38.47 -6.44 -34.15
C LEU A 84 -39.71 -7.09 -33.51
N THR A 85 -40.02 -6.70 -32.27
CA THR A 85 -41.21 -7.18 -31.54
C THR A 85 -42.50 -6.75 -32.24
N ASP A 86 -42.57 -5.48 -32.68
CA ASP A 86 -43.69 -4.96 -33.45
C ASP A 86 -43.85 -5.73 -34.77
N GLN A 87 -42.76 -5.99 -35.48
CA GLN A 87 -42.77 -6.77 -36.71
C GLN A 87 -43.19 -8.22 -36.48
N MET A 88 -42.74 -8.86 -35.39
CA MET A 88 -43.13 -10.22 -35.02
C MET A 88 -44.64 -10.31 -34.75
N SER A 89 -45.23 -9.27 -34.15
CA SER A 89 -46.68 -9.20 -33.92
C SER A 89 -47.47 -9.16 -35.23
N ILE A 90 -46.97 -8.44 -36.24
CA ILE A 90 -47.57 -8.35 -37.57
C ILE A 90 -47.48 -9.71 -38.28
N LEU A 91 -46.32 -10.38 -38.22
CA LEU A 91 -46.12 -11.71 -38.79
C LEU A 91 -47.08 -12.74 -38.17
N ASN A 92 -47.22 -12.75 -36.84
CA ASN A 92 -48.17 -13.63 -36.15
C ASN A 92 -49.63 -13.35 -36.56
N SER A 93 -50.00 -12.08 -36.74
CA SER A 93 -51.33 -11.70 -37.26
C SER A 93 -51.53 -12.20 -38.71
N LEU A 94 -50.48 -12.17 -39.52
CA LEU A 94 -50.54 -12.65 -40.90
C LEU A 94 -50.67 -14.17 -40.96
N GLU A 95 -49.90 -14.89 -40.15
CA GLU A 95 -49.94 -16.35 -40.04
C GLU A 95 -51.33 -16.83 -39.59
N THR A 96 -51.93 -16.18 -38.59
CA THR A 96 -53.29 -16.51 -38.15
C THR A 96 -54.34 -16.26 -39.24
N LYS A 97 -54.19 -15.22 -40.06
CA LYS A 97 -55.07 -14.97 -41.22
C LYS A 97 -54.88 -16.04 -42.30
N PHE A 98 -53.64 -16.43 -42.59
CA PHE A 98 -53.33 -17.49 -43.56
C PHE A 98 -53.92 -18.83 -43.12
N ASN A 99 -53.73 -19.21 -41.85
CA ASN A 99 -54.28 -20.44 -41.29
C ASN A 99 -55.82 -20.46 -41.35
N LYS A 100 -56.48 -19.32 -41.07
CA LYS A 100 -57.95 -19.21 -41.25
C LYS A 100 -58.39 -19.37 -42.70
N ALA A 101 -57.65 -18.83 -43.66
CA ALA A 101 -57.95 -18.96 -45.07
C ALA A 101 -57.76 -20.41 -45.57
N ALA A 102 -56.67 -21.07 -45.16
CA ALA A 102 -56.40 -22.47 -45.46
C ALA A 102 -57.51 -23.39 -44.92
N LEU A 103 -58.00 -23.11 -43.70
CA LEU A 103 -59.08 -23.88 -43.09
C LEU A 103 -60.41 -23.73 -43.87
N LYS A 104 -60.74 -22.50 -44.30
CA LYS A 104 -61.90 -22.27 -45.17
C LYS A 104 -61.80 -23.02 -46.49
N LEU A 105 -60.61 -23.03 -47.11
CA LEU A 105 -60.35 -23.78 -48.34
C LEU A 105 -60.53 -25.29 -48.16
N SER A 106 -60.03 -25.85 -47.05
CA SER A 106 -60.22 -27.27 -46.74
C SER A 106 -61.70 -27.62 -46.56
N ASN A 107 -62.48 -26.78 -45.87
CA ASN A 107 -63.92 -26.96 -45.73
C ASN A 107 -64.64 -26.92 -47.08
N LEU A 108 -64.31 -25.96 -47.94
CA LEU A 108 -64.84 -25.86 -49.30
C LEU A 108 -64.47 -27.08 -50.16
N GLN A 109 -63.25 -27.62 -50.02
CA GLN A 109 -62.83 -28.84 -50.73
C GLN A 109 -63.66 -30.06 -50.29
N VAL A 110 -63.96 -30.18 -49.00
CA VAL A 110 -64.84 -31.25 -48.48
C VAL A 110 -66.26 -31.11 -49.03
N GLU A 111 -66.79 -29.88 -49.08
CA GLU A 111 -68.12 -29.59 -49.62
C GLU A 111 -68.20 -29.92 -51.12
N VAL A 112 -67.18 -29.54 -51.90
CA VAL A 112 -67.04 -29.92 -53.32
C VAL A 112 -66.96 -31.44 -53.48
N MET A 113 -66.16 -32.13 -52.66
CA MET A 113 -66.08 -33.60 -52.68
C MET A 113 -67.44 -34.26 -52.45
N ASN A 114 -68.20 -33.79 -51.45
CA ASN A 114 -69.56 -34.27 -51.18
C ASN A 114 -70.50 -34.04 -52.36
N ILE A 115 -70.45 -32.89 -53.02
CA ILE A 115 -71.28 -32.59 -54.20
C ILE A 115 -70.90 -33.49 -55.38
N THR A 116 -69.60 -33.72 -55.60
CA THR A 116 -69.13 -34.61 -56.69
C THR A 116 -69.46 -36.07 -56.45
N HIS A 117 -69.46 -36.55 -55.20
CA HIS A 117 -69.82 -37.92 -54.85
C HIS A 117 -71.31 -38.22 -55.08
N ASN A 118 -72.19 -37.22 -54.94
CA ASN A 118 -73.63 -37.35 -55.14
C ASN A 118 -74.11 -37.18 -56.60
N GLY A 119 -73.20 -37.09 -57.58
CA GLY A 119 -73.53 -37.20 -59.01
C GLY A 119 -74.30 -36.04 -59.66
N LEU A 120 -74.47 -34.89 -58.99
CA LEU A 120 -75.15 -33.71 -59.55
C LEU A 120 -74.13 -32.68 -60.08
N LEU A 121 -73.75 -32.79 -61.35
CA LEU A 121 -73.08 -31.69 -62.07
C LEU A 121 -74.13 -30.62 -62.44
N SER A 122 -74.49 -29.79 -61.45
CA SER A 122 -75.32 -28.59 -61.64
C SER A 122 -74.45 -27.35 -61.91
N THR A 123 -75.04 -26.30 -62.48
CA THR A 123 -74.42 -24.97 -62.66
C THR A 123 -73.82 -24.41 -61.37
N ALA A 124 -74.35 -24.80 -60.20
CA ALA A 124 -73.80 -24.43 -58.90
C ALA A 124 -72.41 -25.07 -58.63
N ALA A 125 -72.17 -26.31 -59.05
CA ALA A 125 -70.87 -26.99 -58.90
C ALA A 125 -69.77 -26.35 -59.77
N CYS A 126 -70.14 -25.79 -60.93
CA CYS A 126 -69.23 -25.05 -61.80
C CYS A 126 -68.88 -23.68 -61.20
N ASN A 127 -69.85 -22.97 -60.61
CA ASN A 127 -69.59 -21.70 -59.92
C ASN A 127 -68.69 -21.87 -58.68
N VAL A 128 -68.86 -22.95 -57.92
CA VAL A 128 -68.03 -23.23 -56.73
C VAL A 128 -66.58 -23.56 -57.12
N THR A 129 -66.37 -24.33 -58.20
CA THR A 129 -65.02 -24.61 -58.70
C THR A 129 -64.36 -23.35 -59.28
N GLU A 130 -65.11 -22.49 -59.99
CA GLU A 130 -64.60 -21.17 -60.44
C GLU A 130 -64.21 -20.27 -59.25
N MET A 131 -65.05 -20.22 -58.20
CA MET A 131 -64.74 -19.47 -56.97
C MET A 131 -63.49 -20.01 -56.26
N ALA A 132 -63.30 -21.33 -56.20
CA ALA A 132 -62.12 -21.95 -55.59
C ALA A 132 -60.84 -21.65 -56.39
N ILE A 133 -60.91 -21.68 -57.72
CA ILE A 133 -59.79 -21.33 -58.60
C ILE A 133 -59.44 -19.84 -58.46
N ARG A 134 -60.44 -18.94 -58.48
CA ARG A 134 -60.22 -17.49 -58.24
C ARG A 134 -59.59 -17.23 -56.89
N SER A 135 -60.10 -17.87 -55.83
CA SER A 135 -59.56 -17.73 -54.47
C SER A 135 -58.11 -18.20 -54.37
N LYS A 136 -57.73 -19.27 -55.08
CA LYS A 136 -56.34 -19.76 -55.13
C LYS A 136 -55.42 -18.76 -55.85
N ILE A 137 -55.86 -18.21 -56.99
CA ILE A 137 -55.11 -17.18 -57.72
C ILE A 137 -54.91 -15.94 -56.86
N ASP A 138 -55.94 -15.52 -56.10
CA ASP A 138 -55.85 -14.37 -55.21
C ASP A 138 -54.90 -14.62 -54.03
N LEU A 139 -54.88 -15.85 -53.48
CA LEU A 139 -53.91 -16.26 -52.45
C LEU A 139 -52.47 -16.25 -52.96
N GLU A 140 -52.21 -16.76 -54.17
CA GLU A 140 -50.88 -16.74 -54.77
C GLU A 140 -50.40 -15.31 -55.05
N LYS A 141 -51.29 -14.42 -55.49
CA LYS A 141 -51.00 -12.98 -55.64
C LYS A 141 -50.69 -12.31 -54.30
N MET A 142 -51.46 -12.61 -53.25
CA MET A 142 -51.21 -12.08 -51.91
C MET A 142 -49.87 -12.57 -51.35
N GLN A 143 -49.56 -13.87 -51.46
CA GLN A 143 -48.27 -14.42 -51.03
C GLN A 143 -47.09 -13.74 -51.75
N LYS A 144 -47.21 -13.53 -53.06
CA LYS A 144 -46.17 -12.85 -53.84
C LYS A 144 -45.97 -11.41 -53.37
N ASN A 145 -47.04 -10.65 -53.14
CA ASN A 145 -46.98 -9.27 -52.67
C ASN A 145 -46.35 -9.15 -51.27
N GLU A 146 -46.70 -10.06 -50.35
CA GLU A 146 -46.13 -10.06 -48.99
C GLU A 146 -44.64 -10.48 -49.00
N ARG A 147 -44.25 -11.43 -49.86
CA ARG A 147 -42.85 -11.81 -50.03
C ARG A 147 -41.99 -10.62 -50.50
N TYR A 148 -42.50 -9.79 -51.41
CA TYR A 148 -41.82 -8.55 -51.82
C TYR A 148 -41.64 -7.55 -50.67
N LYS A 149 -42.62 -7.44 -49.76
CA LYS A 149 -42.49 -6.57 -48.58
C LYS A 149 -41.42 -7.07 -47.60
N VAL A 150 -41.37 -8.38 -47.37
CA VAL A 150 -40.33 -9.01 -46.54
C VAL A 150 -38.94 -8.81 -47.15
N ASP A 151 -38.78 -9.05 -48.46
CA ASP A 151 -37.52 -8.84 -49.17
C ASP A 151 -37.06 -7.37 -49.11
N SER A 152 -37.99 -6.41 -49.21
CA SER A 152 -37.71 -4.98 -49.04
C SER A 152 -37.26 -4.62 -47.62
N LEU A 153 -37.90 -5.20 -46.59
CA LEU A 153 -37.55 -4.96 -45.18
C LEU A 153 -36.17 -5.54 -44.85
N ILE A 154 -35.84 -6.72 -45.36
CA ILE A 154 -34.50 -7.33 -45.22
C ILE A 154 -33.44 -6.39 -45.81
N LEU A 155 -33.72 -5.81 -46.98
CA LEU A 155 -32.81 -4.88 -47.65
C LEU A 155 -32.64 -3.56 -46.87
N GLU A 156 -33.70 -3.06 -46.22
CA GLU A 156 -33.66 -1.84 -45.41
C GLU A 156 -32.94 -2.06 -44.06
N VAL A 157 -33.17 -3.21 -43.40
CA VAL A 157 -32.45 -3.60 -42.18
C VAL A 157 -30.96 -3.81 -42.48
N GLY A 158 -30.62 -4.45 -43.61
CA GLY A 158 -29.24 -4.61 -44.07
C GLY A 158 -28.54 -3.27 -44.35
N LYS A 159 -29.26 -2.25 -44.85
CA LYS A 159 -28.71 -0.89 -45.06
C LYS A 159 -28.52 -0.11 -43.76
N LYS A 160 -29.34 -0.37 -42.71
CA LYS A 160 -29.22 0.29 -41.40
C LYS A 160 -28.11 -0.30 -40.53
N ALA A 161 -27.72 -1.56 -40.77
CA ALA A 161 -26.49 -2.14 -40.25
C ALA A 161 -25.30 -1.72 -41.13
N ASP A 162 -24.77 -0.52 -40.91
CA ASP A 162 -23.63 -0.01 -41.68
C ASP A 162 -22.39 -0.89 -41.46
N GLU A 163 -22.08 -1.74 -42.45
CA GLU A 163 -20.96 -2.69 -42.45
C GLU A 163 -19.60 -1.99 -42.24
N SER A 164 -19.51 -0.72 -42.68
CA SER A 164 -18.38 0.17 -42.42
C SER A 164 -18.22 0.49 -40.92
N THR A 165 -19.30 0.87 -40.24
CA THR A 165 -19.30 1.13 -38.79
C THR A 165 -18.91 -0.12 -38.00
N VAL A 166 -19.43 -1.30 -38.35
CA VAL A 166 -19.06 -2.57 -37.68
C VAL A 166 -17.57 -2.87 -37.85
N ARG A 167 -17.03 -2.67 -39.06
CA ARG A 167 -15.61 -2.89 -39.35
C ARG A 167 -14.71 -1.90 -38.59
N GLN A 168 -15.12 -0.64 -38.47
CA GLN A 168 -14.40 0.34 -37.66
C GLN A 168 -14.38 -0.03 -36.17
N LEU A 169 -15.52 -0.47 -35.62
CA LEU A 169 -15.61 -0.92 -34.23
C LEU A 169 -14.74 -2.16 -33.96
N GLN A 170 -14.67 -3.11 -34.90
CA GLN A 170 -13.78 -4.28 -34.80
C GLN A 170 -12.31 -3.88 -34.74
N LEU A 171 -11.87 -2.89 -35.53
CA LEU A 171 -10.50 -2.40 -35.51
C LEU A 171 -10.16 -1.68 -34.20
N ILE A 172 -11.08 -0.85 -33.70
CA ILE A 172 -10.93 -0.18 -32.40
C ILE A 172 -10.84 -1.20 -31.27
N LEU A 173 -11.69 -2.24 -31.30
CA LEU A 173 -11.67 -3.31 -30.31
C LEU A 173 -10.33 -4.06 -30.31
N ALA A 174 -9.83 -4.45 -31.49
CA ALA A 174 -8.54 -5.11 -31.62
C ALA A 174 -7.38 -4.25 -31.10
N SER A 175 -7.35 -2.96 -31.46
CA SER A 175 -6.33 -2.02 -30.97
C SER A 175 -6.41 -1.81 -29.45
N THR A 176 -7.62 -1.80 -28.90
CA THR A 176 -7.83 -1.62 -27.46
C THR A 176 -7.39 -2.86 -26.69
N ASN A 177 -7.67 -4.07 -27.21
CA ASN A 177 -7.21 -5.32 -26.62
C ASN A 177 -5.67 -5.42 -26.59
N ASP A 178 -4.98 -5.09 -27.69
CA ASP A 178 -3.50 -5.09 -27.71
C ASP A 178 -2.90 -4.13 -26.67
N LYS A 179 -3.52 -2.94 -26.48
CA LYS A 179 -3.11 -2.01 -25.42
C LYS A 179 -3.37 -2.57 -24.03
N LEU A 180 -4.49 -3.26 -23.82
CA LEU A 180 -4.86 -3.86 -22.54
C LEU A 180 -3.89 -5.00 -22.17
N GLU A 181 -3.50 -5.85 -23.12
CA GLU A 181 -2.51 -6.91 -22.91
C GLU A 181 -1.13 -6.35 -22.55
N LYS A 182 -0.69 -5.28 -23.24
CA LYS A 182 0.55 -4.56 -22.90
C LYS A 182 0.51 -3.97 -21.49
N PHE A 183 -0.64 -3.42 -21.09
CA PHE A 183 -0.82 -2.89 -19.74
C PHE A 183 -0.78 -3.99 -18.67
N ASP A 184 -1.46 -5.13 -18.89
CA ASP A 184 -1.43 -6.29 -17.98
C ASP A 184 0.00 -6.84 -17.81
N SER A 185 0.75 -6.95 -18.92
CA SER A 185 2.17 -7.35 -18.89
C SER A 185 3.02 -6.41 -18.04
N ASN A 186 2.85 -5.09 -18.21
CA ASN A 186 3.54 -4.10 -17.41
C ASN A 186 3.19 -4.20 -15.91
N LEU A 187 1.92 -4.43 -15.59
CA LEU A 187 1.46 -4.57 -14.21
C LEU A 187 2.09 -5.79 -13.54
N ARG A 188 2.11 -6.95 -14.22
CA ARG A 188 2.77 -8.17 -13.71
C ARG A 188 4.27 -7.94 -13.45
N ASN A 189 4.93 -7.21 -14.35
CA ASN A 189 6.35 -6.87 -14.18
C ASN A 189 6.59 -5.99 -12.95
N VAL A 190 5.71 -5.03 -12.67
CA VAL A 190 5.79 -4.19 -11.46
C VAL A 190 5.56 -5.02 -10.20
N ILE A 191 4.53 -5.87 -10.17
CA ILE A 191 4.24 -6.76 -9.04
C ILE A 191 5.44 -7.66 -8.74
N LYS A 192 6.05 -8.25 -9.77
CA LYS A 192 7.25 -9.07 -9.62
C LYS A 192 8.38 -8.26 -8.96
N LYS A 193 8.69 -7.07 -9.48
CA LYS A 193 9.74 -6.20 -8.90
C LYS A 193 9.46 -5.83 -7.44
N LEU A 194 8.20 -5.59 -7.08
CA LEU A 194 7.81 -5.30 -5.69
C LEU A 194 8.03 -6.51 -4.78
N ASN A 195 7.67 -7.71 -5.22
CA ASN A 195 7.92 -8.94 -4.46
C ASN A 195 9.42 -9.23 -4.31
N ASP A 196 10.21 -9.01 -5.38
CA ASP A 196 11.66 -9.15 -5.35
C ASP A 196 12.30 -8.13 -4.37
N SER A 197 11.76 -6.90 -4.34
CA SER A 197 12.21 -5.88 -3.38
C SER A 197 11.81 -6.22 -1.94
N GLN A 198 10.58 -6.71 -1.72
CA GLN A 198 10.09 -7.11 -0.40
C GLN A 198 10.90 -8.27 0.18
N SER A 199 11.19 -9.29 -0.63
CA SER A 199 12.03 -10.41 -0.21
C SER A 199 13.46 -9.97 0.12
N SER A 200 14.01 -9.02 -0.66
CA SER A 200 15.31 -8.42 -0.36
C SER A 200 15.33 -7.67 0.97
N LEU A 201 14.27 -6.91 1.29
CA LEU A 201 14.14 -6.21 2.57
C LEU A 201 14.02 -7.18 3.75
N ASN A 202 13.22 -8.23 3.61
CA ASN A 202 13.08 -9.24 4.66
C ASN A 202 14.42 -9.96 4.93
N ASN A 203 15.17 -10.27 3.88
CA ASN A 203 16.50 -10.88 4.02
C ASN A 203 17.49 -9.92 4.68
N LEU A 204 17.46 -8.64 4.34
CA LEU A 204 18.30 -7.63 4.96
C LEU A 204 17.96 -7.46 6.45
N GLU A 205 16.67 -7.41 6.79
CA GLU A 205 16.20 -7.28 8.17
C GLU A 205 16.58 -8.50 9.02
N ALA A 206 16.50 -9.72 8.45
CA ALA A 206 16.94 -10.95 9.11
C ALA A 206 18.47 -11.02 9.30
N SER A 207 19.23 -10.28 8.49
CA SER A 207 20.69 -10.18 8.61
C SER A 207 21.17 -9.09 9.57
N LEU A 208 20.26 -8.30 10.15
CA LEU A 208 20.64 -7.27 11.10
C LEU A 208 21.21 -7.90 12.38
N PRO A 209 22.30 -7.35 12.92
CA PRO A 209 22.85 -7.78 14.21
C PRO A 209 21.82 -7.53 15.32
N LYS A 210 21.87 -8.33 16.39
CA LYS A 210 20.96 -8.14 17.52
C LYS A 210 21.47 -7.10 18.52
N ALA A 211 22.80 -6.98 18.63
CA ALA A 211 23.49 -6.02 19.49
C ALA A 211 24.84 -5.62 18.89
N CYS A 212 25.52 -4.63 19.49
CA CYS A 212 26.86 -4.20 19.07
C CYS A 212 27.91 -5.31 19.13
N SER A 213 27.76 -6.27 20.05
CA SER A 213 28.62 -7.47 20.16
C SER A 213 28.62 -8.33 18.90
N ASP A 214 27.57 -8.26 18.09
CA ASP A 214 27.47 -9.02 16.84
C ASP A 214 28.11 -8.28 15.65
N SER A 215 28.57 -7.03 15.84
CA SER A 215 29.12 -6.22 14.74
C SER A 215 30.34 -6.89 14.11
N MET A 216 31.24 -7.42 14.94
CA MET A 216 32.46 -8.06 14.47
C MET A 216 32.18 -9.35 13.71
N THR A 217 31.24 -10.17 14.18
CA THR A 217 30.86 -11.44 13.51
C THR A 217 30.05 -11.17 12.23
N THR A 218 29.22 -10.14 12.23
CA THR A 218 28.34 -9.81 11.10
C THR A 218 29.08 -9.09 9.98
N TYR A 219 29.97 -8.14 10.31
CA TYR A 219 30.62 -7.25 9.34
C TYR A 219 32.14 -7.37 9.28
N GLY A 220 32.77 -8.17 10.16
CA GLY A 220 34.22 -8.26 10.25
C GLY A 220 34.91 -7.02 10.83
N VAL A 221 34.13 -6.06 11.36
CA VAL A 221 34.62 -4.80 11.94
C VAL A 221 33.66 -4.30 13.02
N HIS A 222 34.18 -3.68 14.07
CA HIS A 222 33.36 -2.92 15.01
C HIS A 222 32.91 -1.61 14.36
N LYS A 223 31.61 -1.40 14.28
CA LYS A 223 31.02 -0.14 13.80
C LYS A 223 30.67 0.73 15.00
N GLU A 224 30.91 2.04 14.88
CA GLU A 224 30.53 3.03 15.90
C GLU A 224 29.01 3.20 15.97
N TYR A 225 28.32 3.11 14.82
CA TYR A 225 26.86 3.14 14.74
C TYR A 225 26.34 1.90 14.05
N LEU A 226 25.28 1.33 14.61
CA LEU A 226 24.73 0.07 14.16
C LEU A 226 23.21 0.10 14.18
N LEU A 227 22.59 -0.39 13.10
CA LEU A 227 21.17 -0.68 13.11
C LEU A 227 20.99 -2.10 13.66
N ILE A 228 20.41 -2.22 14.84
CA ILE A 228 20.20 -3.50 15.51
C ILE A 228 18.73 -3.93 15.48
N LYS A 229 18.49 -5.23 15.54
CA LYS A 229 17.16 -5.81 15.75
C LYS A 229 17.24 -6.88 16.85
N PRO A 230 17.09 -6.49 18.14
CA PRO A 230 17.30 -7.42 19.26
C PRO A 230 16.21 -8.49 19.38
N SER A 231 14.99 -8.21 18.88
CA SER A 231 13.85 -9.13 18.92
C SER A 231 12.93 -8.90 17.72
N ASP A 232 12.26 -9.97 17.25
CA ASP A 232 11.27 -9.88 16.16
C ASP A 232 10.06 -9.02 16.51
N LYS A 233 9.81 -8.81 17.81
CA LYS A 233 8.70 -7.98 18.32
C LYS A 233 9.01 -6.48 18.28
N LEU A 234 10.28 -6.10 18.10
CA LEU A 234 10.71 -4.71 18.12
C LEU A 234 11.16 -4.25 16.72
N PRO A 235 10.88 -2.99 16.35
CA PRO A 235 11.44 -2.43 15.14
C PRO A 235 12.96 -2.26 15.29
N SER A 236 13.67 -2.25 14.15
CA SER A 236 15.11 -2.00 14.13
C SER A 236 15.44 -0.61 14.71
N GLN A 237 16.50 -0.53 15.50
CA GLN A 237 16.90 0.71 16.19
C GLN A 237 18.36 1.03 15.91
N MET A 238 18.65 2.30 15.59
CA MET A 238 20.03 2.78 15.50
C MET A 238 20.60 2.91 16.91
N VAL A 239 21.82 2.42 17.13
CA VAL A 239 22.52 2.52 18.41
C VAL A 239 23.95 3.02 18.21
N HIS A 240 24.50 3.63 19.26
CA HIS A 240 25.91 3.91 19.38
C HIS A 240 26.59 2.71 20.05
N CYS A 241 27.69 2.25 19.46
CA CYS A 241 28.50 1.14 19.94
C CYS A 241 29.88 1.63 20.40
N ASP A 242 30.28 1.26 21.61
CA ASP A 242 31.69 1.28 22.01
C ASP A 242 32.25 -0.14 21.93
N LYS A 243 32.83 -0.47 20.77
CA LYS A 243 33.25 -1.82 20.39
C LYS A 243 32.07 -2.80 20.47
N ASP A 244 32.06 -3.68 21.47
CA ASP A 244 31.02 -4.69 21.70
C ASP A 244 29.92 -4.19 22.64
N TRP A 245 30.11 -3.03 23.27
CA TRP A 245 29.14 -2.43 24.18
C TRP A 245 28.10 -1.64 23.42
N THR A 246 26.83 -1.93 23.69
CA THR A 246 25.71 -1.11 23.22
C THR A 246 25.47 -0.01 24.24
N ILE A 247 25.57 1.26 23.82
CA ILE A 247 25.26 2.39 24.70
C ILE A 247 23.74 2.49 24.82
N ILE A 248 23.22 2.21 26.02
CA ILE A 248 21.77 2.24 26.31
C ILE A 248 21.30 3.58 26.86
N GLN A 249 22.23 4.36 27.43
CA GLN A 249 22.01 5.69 27.97
C GLN A 249 23.30 6.50 27.83
N GLN A 250 23.16 7.77 27.46
CA GLN A 250 24.26 8.71 27.50
C GLN A 250 23.79 10.09 27.97
N ARG A 251 24.60 10.78 28.77
CA ARG A 251 24.44 12.19 29.19
C ARG A 251 25.75 12.94 28.94
N MET A 252 25.70 14.02 28.18
CA MET A 252 26.85 14.87 27.84
C MET A 252 26.54 16.36 28.06
N ASP A 253 25.44 16.87 27.49
CA ASP A 253 25.17 18.31 27.45
C ASP A 253 23.86 18.72 28.15
N GLY A 254 23.02 17.75 28.51
CA GLY A 254 21.73 18.01 29.15
C GLY A 254 20.66 18.56 28.22
N ALA A 255 20.87 18.51 26.89
CA ALA A 255 19.92 19.03 25.90
C ALA A 255 18.59 18.25 25.87
N VAL A 256 18.62 16.98 26.25
CA VAL A 256 17.43 16.12 26.28
C VAL A 256 16.86 16.05 27.69
N ARG A 257 15.56 16.28 27.80
CA ARG A 257 14.82 16.12 29.06
C ARG A 257 14.61 14.65 29.37
N PHE A 258 15.04 14.22 30.55
CA PHE A 258 14.78 12.90 31.12
C PHE A 258 13.61 12.90 32.12
N ASN A 259 13.03 14.07 32.43
CA ASN A 259 11.78 14.12 33.18
C ASN A 259 10.61 13.75 32.27
N ARG A 260 10.33 12.44 32.16
CA ARG A 260 9.41 11.84 31.20
C ARG A 260 8.46 10.84 31.84
N THR A 261 7.37 10.54 31.14
CA THR A 261 6.37 9.57 31.59
C THR A 261 6.85 8.13 31.43
N PHE A 262 6.16 7.19 32.07
CA PHE A 262 6.45 5.76 31.97
C PHE A 262 6.40 5.26 30.53
N GLU A 263 5.39 5.69 29.76
CA GLU A 263 5.24 5.32 28.35
C GLU A 263 6.32 5.95 27.47
N GLU A 264 6.81 7.14 27.79
CA GLU A 264 7.95 7.72 27.06
C GLU A 264 9.25 6.95 27.32
N TYR A 265 9.47 6.45 28.54
CA TYR A 265 10.63 5.62 28.88
C TYR A 265 10.60 4.22 28.26
N ARG A 266 9.42 3.77 27.85
CA ARG A 266 9.24 2.50 27.14
C ARG A 266 9.98 2.46 25.81
N TRP A 267 10.02 3.59 25.11
CA TRP A 267 10.53 3.73 23.76
C TRP A 267 11.82 4.57 23.71
N PRO A 268 12.62 4.46 22.62
CA PRO A 268 13.82 5.27 22.46
C PRO A 268 13.50 6.78 22.42
N PHE A 269 14.30 7.59 23.09
CA PHE A 269 14.24 9.05 22.97
C PHE A 269 15.62 9.70 23.06
N GLY A 270 15.72 10.92 22.54
CA GLY A 270 16.98 11.67 22.46
C GLY A 270 17.72 11.44 21.16
N ASN A 271 19.04 11.68 21.16
CA ASN A 271 19.90 11.50 20.01
C ASN A 271 21.04 10.52 20.35
N VAL A 272 21.20 9.47 19.55
CA VAL A 272 22.23 8.43 19.74
C VAL A 272 23.67 8.98 19.71
N ASP A 273 23.88 10.14 19.09
CA ASP A 273 25.18 10.84 19.08
C ASP A 273 25.40 11.72 20.33
N ALA A 274 24.39 11.88 21.18
CA ALA A 274 24.37 12.78 22.33
C ALA A 274 23.52 12.21 23.49
N ASP A 275 22.75 13.05 24.18
CA ASP A 275 21.87 12.61 25.26
C ASP A 275 20.75 11.71 24.74
N HIS A 276 20.67 10.46 25.23
CA HIS A 276 19.60 9.54 24.84
C HIS A 276 19.31 8.45 25.86
N TRP A 277 18.16 7.81 25.67
CA TRP A 277 17.73 6.56 26.29
C TRP A 277 17.23 5.62 25.20
N ILE A 278 17.73 4.38 25.18
CA ILE A 278 17.35 3.40 24.15
C ILE A 278 15.92 2.85 24.32
N GLY A 279 15.30 3.05 25.48
CA GLY A 279 13.95 2.55 25.79
C GLY A 279 13.95 1.24 26.56
N ASN A 280 13.03 1.10 27.53
CA ASN A 280 12.98 -0.04 28.43
C ASN A 280 12.69 -1.37 27.72
N GLU A 281 11.87 -1.36 26.66
CA GLU A 281 11.61 -2.55 25.83
C GLU A 281 12.89 -3.06 25.16
N TYR A 282 13.73 -2.13 24.68
CA TYR A 282 15.00 -2.47 24.05
C TYR A 282 16.00 -3.02 25.06
N ILE A 283 16.08 -2.44 26.26
CA ILE A 283 16.95 -2.95 27.33
C ILE A 283 16.51 -4.36 27.77
N ASN A 284 15.20 -4.58 27.94
CA ASN A 284 14.66 -5.91 28.24
C ASN A 284 15.02 -6.92 27.14
N ALA A 285 14.81 -6.56 25.87
CA ALA A 285 15.12 -7.45 24.75
C ALA A 285 16.62 -7.76 24.65
N LEU A 286 17.49 -6.76 24.81
CA LEU A 286 18.95 -6.93 24.80
C LEU A 286 19.42 -7.83 25.94
N THR A 287 18.89 -7.64 27.15
CA THR A 287 19.29 -8.40 28.34
C THR A 287 18.79 -9.85 28.35
N GLN A 288 17.91 -10.23 27.42
CA GLN A 288 17.51 -11.63 27.20
C GLN A 288 18.45 -12.39 26.24
N LEU A 289 19.34 -11.70 25.54
CA LEU A 289 20.25 -12.30 24.57
C LEU A 289 21.52 -12.88 25.20
N CYS A 290 21.89 -12.39 26.37
CA CYS A 290 23.11 -12.78 27.07
C CYS A 290 22.93 -12.79 28.59
N ASP A 291 23.86 -13.46 29.27
CA ASP A 291 24.24 -13.09 30.63
C ASP A 291 25.01 -11.77 30.55
N CYS A 292 24.26 -10.68 30.46
CA CYS A 292 24.83 -9.40 30.07
C CYS A 292 25.50 -8.70 31.26
N SER A 293 26.65 -8.08 30.98
CA SER A 293 27.30 -7.16 31.89
C SER A 293 26.83 -5.73 31.61
N ILE A 294 26.93 -4.85 32.60
CA ILE A 294 26.74 -3.40 32.44
C ILE A 294 27.92 -2.66 33.05
N ARG A 295 28.29 -1.54 32.43
CA ARG A 295 29.24 -0.58 32.99
C ARG A 295 28.65 0.81 33.01
N PHE A 296 28.92 1.54 34.09
CA PHE A 296 28.57 2.93 34.26
C PHE A 296 29.84 3.76 34.19
N GLU A 297 29.87 4.71 33.27
CA GLU A 297 30.99 5.61 33.06
C GLU A 297 30.55 7.04 33.36
N THR A 298 31.34 7.76 34.15
CA THR A 298 31.02 9.15 34.51
C THR A 298 32.29 9.95 34.80
N TRP A 299 32.15 11.27 34.83
CA TRP A 299 33.20 12.19 35.24
C TRP A 299 32.71 12.92 36.48
N ASP A 300 33.53 12.95 37.52
CA ASP A 300 33.19 13.70 38.71
C ASP A 300 33.36 15.21 38.50
N VAL A 301 32.97 16.00 39.51
CA VAL A 301 33.04 17.47 39.45
C VAL A 301 34.46 18.01 39.30
N PHE A 302 35.48 17.19 39.52
CA PHE A 302 36.90 17.53 39.34
C PHE A 302 37.43 17.07 37.99
N GLY A 303 36.59 16.43 37.16
CA GLY A 303 36.95 15.92 35.83
C GLY A 303 37.60 14.54 35.85
N GLU A 304 37.57 13.84 36.98
CA GLU A 304 38.16 12.50 37.09
C GLU A 304 37.18 11.45 36.58
N TYR A 305 37.69 10.55 35.73
CA TYR A 305 36.92 9.44 35.19
C TYR A 305 36.60 8.40 36.28
N ARG A 306 35.34 7.97 36.31
CA ARG A 306 34.82 6.97 37.23
C ARG A 306 34.07 5.87 36.47
N LEU A 307 34.23 4.65 36.94
CA LEU A 307 33.77 3.41 36.33
C LEU A 307 33.23 2.47 37.39
N ALA A 308 32.05 1.92 37.15
CA ALA A 308 31.48 0.79 37.88
C ALA A 308 31.06 -0.31 36.90
N ILE A 309 31.51 -1.55 37.11
CA ILE A 309 31.16 -2.70 36.27
C ILE A 309 30.41 -3.74 37.10
N TYR A 310 29.35 -4.29 36.52
CA TYR A 310 28.55 -5.39 37.06
C TYR A 310 28.45 -6.50 36.02
N HIS A 311 28.78 -7.73 36.40
CA HIS A 311 28.80 -8.87 35.47
C HIS A 311 27.43 -9.53 35.27
N ASN A 312 26.41 -9.12 36.03
CA ASN A 312 25.04 -9.58 35.86
C ASN A 312 24.10 -8.38 35.85
N PHE A 313 23.44 -8.16 34.71
CA PHE A 313 22.47 -7.11 34.49
C PHE A 313 21.32 -7.60 33.62
N SER A 314 20.09 -7.47 34.14
CA SER A 314 18.89 -7.67 33.35
C SER A 314 17.75 -6.75 33.79
N VAL A 315 16.83 -6.50 32.87
CA VAL A 315 15.62 -5.72 33.09
C VAL A 315 14.43 -6.57 32.66
N SER A 316 13.44 -6.73 33.53
CA SER A 316 12.24 -7.53 33.22
C SER A 316 11.34 -6.86 32.16
N ASP A 317 10.30 -7.55 31.71
CA ASP A 317 9.33 -6.99 30.77
C ASP A 317 8.42 -5.92 31.40
N PHE A 318 7.50 -5.38 30.59
CA PHE A 318 6.50 -4.40 31.02
C PHE A 318 5.56 -4.93 32.12
N ASP A 319 5.15 -6.20 32.07
CA ASP A 319 4.21 -6.79 33.05
C ASP A 319 4.83 -6.86 34.45
N HIS A 320 6.16 -7.02 34.50
CA HIS A 320 6.95 -6.98 35.72
C HIS A 320 7.57 -5.60 36.01
N LEU A 321 7.14 -4.57 35.26
CA LEU A 321 7.45 -3.16 35.48
C LEU A 321 8.94 -2.85 35.38
N TYR A 322 9.62 -3.47 34.40
CA TYR A 322 11.03 -3.25 34.13
C TYR A 322 11.91 -3.37 35.38
N ARG A 323 11.63 -4.39 36.20
CA ARG A 323 12.38 -4.72 37.41
C ARG A 323 13.85 -4.95 37.06
N LEU A 324 14.73 -4.24 37.76
CA LEU A 324 16.17 -4.36 37.65
C LEU A 324 16.65 -5.61 38.41
N SER A 325 17.53 -6.38 37.79
CA SER A 325 18.39 -7.35 38.45
C SER A 325 19.83 -6.98 38.16
N ILE A 326 20.59 -6.62 39.19
CA ILE A 326 21.99 -6.20 39.06
C ILE A 326 22.85 -6.76 40.19
N SER A 327 23.93 -7.45 39.84
CA SER A 327 24.82 -8.08 40.82
C SER A 327 26.23 -8.33 40.24
N ASN A 328 27.10 -8.98 41.02
CA ASN A 328 28.48 -9.28 40.65
C ASN A 328 29.29 -8.01 40.31
N TYR A 329 29.30 -7.05 41.23
CA TYR A 329 30.13 -5.85 41.16
C TYR A 329 31.62 -6.21 41.08
N ASP A 330 32.33 -5.67 40.08
CA ASP A 330 33.77 -5.91 39.89
C ASP A 330 34.60 -4.85 40.63
N SER A 331 35.00 -5.16 41.86
CA SER A 331 35.82 -4.26 42.67
C SER A 331 37.25 -4.06 42.14
N ASN A 332 37.74 -4.92 41.25
CA ASN A 332 39.11 -4.83 40.73
C ASN A 332 39.19 -3.91 39.51
N SER A 333 38.14 -3.92 38.69
CA SER A 333 38.05 -3.11 37.46
C SER A 333 37.30 -1.79 37.65
N SER A 334 36.69 -1.57 38.83
CA SER A 334 35.90 -0.38 39.13
C SER A 334 36.61 0.55 40.11
N ASN A 335 36.46 1.86 39.89
CA ASN A 335 36.98 2.91 40.78
C ASN A 335 35.86 3.83 41.34
N LEU A 336 34.59 3.54 41.03
CA LEU A 336 33.42 4.06 41.72
C LEU A 336 33.08 3.15 42.94
N THR A 337 32.11 3.52 43.76
CA THR A 337 31.54 2.62 44.78
C THR A 337 30.41 1.79 44.21
N ASP A 338 30.12 0.63 44.82
CA ASP A 338 28.93 -0.18 44.49
C ASP A 338 27.63 0.49 44.96
N ALA A 339 27.15 1.47 44.17
CA ALA A 339 25.93 2.21 44.47
C ALA A 339 24.66 1.50 43.97
N MET A 340 24.78 0.64 42.94
CA MET A 340 23.62 0.02 42.31
C MET A 340 23.11 -1.23 43.03
N SER A 341 23.90 -1.86 43.92
CA SER A 341 23.41 -3.01 44.70
C SER A 341 22.17 -2.69 45.54
N PHE A 342 22.02 -1.45 46.02
CA PHE A 342 20.80 -1.01 46.72
C PHE A 342 19.56 -0.93 45.81
N HIS A 343 19.77 -0.85 44.50
CA HIS A 343 18.72 -0.78 43.49
C HIS A 343 18.32 -2.15 42.95
N ASP A 344 19.07 -3.20 43.29
CA ASP A 344 18.75 -4.56 42.87
C ASP A 344 17.33 -4.98 43.30
N GLY A 345 16.63 -5.60 42.38
CA GLY A 345 15.26 -6.07 42.57
C GLY A 345 14.17 -4.99 42.56
N ARG A 346 14.51 -3.70 42.39
CA ARG A 346 13.53 -2.60 42.32
C ARG A 346 12.87 -2.51 40.95
N ARG A 347 11.63 -2.02 40.93
CA ARG A 347 10.86 -1.71 39.71
C ARG A 347 11.20 -0.31 39.22
N PHE A 348 11.03 -0.10 37.92
CA PHE A 348 11.23 1.20 37.32
C PHE A 348 10.09 2.16 37.70
N SER A 349 10.44 3.37 38.12
CA SER A 349 9.50 4.46 38.43
C SER A 349 9.74 5.63 37.49
N SER A 350 8.71 6.44 37.23
CA SER A 350 8.77 7.61 36.34
C SER A 350 7.89 8.74 36.86
N LEU A 351 7.83 9.89 36.18
CA LEU A 351 7.13 11.08 36.66
C LEU A 351 5.65 10.83 37.04
N ASP A 352 4.97 9.96 36.30
CA ASP A 352 3.54 9.68 36.41
C ASP A 352 3.24 8.28 36.98
N ARG A 353 4.28 7.53 37.36
CA ARG A 353 4.12 6.17 37.90
C ARG A 353 5.13 5.89 39.02
N ASP A 354 4.59 5.78 40.25
CA ASP A 354 5.36 5.53 41.46
C ASP A 354 5.40 4.04 41.79
N GLU A 355 6.57 3.41 41.63
CA GLU A 355 6.81 2.01 41.97
C GLU A 355 8.00 1.88 42.94
N ASP A 356 8.38 2.99 43.58
CA ASP A 356 9.48 3.02 44.52
C ASP A 356 9.04 2.59 45.93
N THR A 357 10.02 2.25 46.77
CA THR A 357 9.77 1.81 48.15
C THR A 357 9.85 2.96 49.16
N SER A 358 9.93 4.20 48.69
CA SER A 358 10.03 5.38 49.53
C SER A 358 8.62 5.86 49.93
N SER A 359 8.57 6.69 50.98
CA SER A 359 7.35 7.42 51.32
C SER A 359 7.13 8.67 50.44
N THR A 360 8.12 8.98 49.59
CA THR A 360 8.11 10.12 48.66
C THR A 360 8.34 9.63 47.25
N HIS A 361 7.50 10.05 46.30
CA HIS A 361 7.65 9.71 44.88
C HIS A 361 8.99 10.23 44.32
N CYS A 362 10.00 9.37 44.32
CA CYS A 362 11.40 9.71 44.05
C CYS A 362 11.56 10.19 42.61
N ALA A 363 10.88 9.56 41.65
CA ALA A 363 10.96 9.96 40.25
C ALA A 363 10.46 11.40 40.03
N ARG A 364 9.43 11.83 40.77
CA ARG A 364 8.95 13.21 40.77
C ARG A 364 9.90 14.16 41.51
N TYR A 365 10.49 13.72 42.62
CA TYR A 365 11.43 14.52 43.40
C TYR A 365 12.75 14.78 42.66
N TYR A 366 13.31 13.75 42.02
CA TYR A 366 14.56 13.84 41.24
C TYR A 366 14.34 14.21 39.77
N ALA A 367 13.08 14.37 39.34
CA ALA A 367 12.67 14.73 37.98
C ALA A 367 13.31 13.84 36.89
N ALA A 368 13.33 12.53 37.12
CA ALA A 368 13.84 11.53 36.20
C ALA A 368 13.25 10.15 36.52
N GLY A 369 13.18 9.27 35.51
CA GLY A 369 12.90 7.85 35.73
C GLY A 369 14.03 7.18 36.53
N ARG A 370 13.68 6.26 37.43
CA ARG A 370 14.59 5.61 38.38
C ARG A 370 14.35 4.11 38.46
#